data_AF-A0A535FY93-F1
#
_entry.id   AF-A0A535FY93-F1
#
_cell.length_a   1.000
_cell.length_b   1.000
_cell.length_c   1.000
_cell.angle_alpha   90.00
_cell.angle_beta   90.00
_cell.angle_gamma   90.00
#
_symmetry.space_group_name_H-M   'P 1'
#
loop_
_entity.id
_entity.type
_entity.pdbx_description
1 polymer ?
#
loop_
_entity_poly.entity_id
_entity_poly.type
_entity_poly.pdbx_seq_one_letter_code
_entity_poly.pdbx_strand_id
1 'polypeptide(L)'
;MAEPTETWDLWLPGPGATGLPFARSRINPKDARGRVLVHAAPQKLNVTVRDDAGGVVAKGESLERHQPGPMSYLVRRGAGITLEDGWPTDEDLGRLVILPGGEAGILKAWWNADDRKEWRWQMEFYNQIRG
;
A
#
# COMPACT_ATOMS: atom_id res chain seq x y z
N MET A 1 -21.75 -8.39 12.90
CA MET A 1 -21.07 -7.07 12.98
C MET A 1 -20.20 -6.93 11.75
N ALA A 2 -20.23 -5.79 11.06
CA ALA A 2 -19.31 -5.58 9.95
C ALA A 2 -17.87 -5.63 10.48
N GLU A 3 -16.96 -6.29 9.76
CA GLU A 3 -15.55 -6.26 10.15
C GLU A 3 -15.04 -4.81 10.04
N PRO A 4 -14.22 -4.35 11.00
CA PRO A 4 -13.67 -3.00 10.97
C PRO A 4 -12.83 -2.82 9.71
N THR A 5 -12.93 -1.65 9.09
CA THR A 5 -12.12 -1.28 7.93
C THR A 5 -11.31 -0.02 8.17
N GLU A 6 -10.19 0.07 7.46
CA GLU A 6 -9.36 1.27 7.40
C GLU A 6 -9.35 1.80 5.97
N THR A 7 -9.33 3.12 5.83
CA THR A 7 -9.09 3.80 4.56
C THR A 7 -7.64 4.27 4.51
N TRP A 8 -6.89 3.77 3.53
CA TRP A 8 -5.52 4.17 3.23
C TRP A 8 -5.52 5.15 2.08
N ASP A 9 -5.18 6.40 2.37
CA ASP A 9 -5.07 7.51 1.43
C ASP A 9 -3.59 7.76 1.08
N LEU A 10 -3.22 7.56 -0.18
CA LEU A 10 -1.87 7.73 -0.70
C LEU A 10 -1.86 8.89 -1.70
N TRP A 11 -0.99 9.88 -1.44
CA TRP A 11 -0.91 11.13 -2.20
C TRP A 11 0.51 11.40 -2.68
N LEU A 12 0.65 11.85 -3.92
CA LEU A 12 1.88 12.43 -4.44
C LEU A 12 1.95 13.90 -4.00
N PRO A 13 2.87 14.28 -3.09
CA PRO A 13 3.02 15.66 -2.65
C PRO A 13 3.73 16.51 -3.71
N GLY A 14 3.39 17.79 -3.79
CA GLY A 14 4.07 18.79 -4.63
C GLY A 14 3.23 19.33 -5.79
N PRO A 15 2.72 18.49 -6.71
CA PRO A 15 1.84 18.97 -7.78
C PRO A 15 0.45 19.37 -7.27
N GLY A 16 -0.07 20.50 -7.75
CA GLY A 16 -1.36 21.05 -7.32
C GLY A 16 -1.33 21.63 -5.89
N ALA A 17 -2.38 22.33 -5.48
CA ALA A 17 -2.42 23.02 -4.17
C ALA A 17 -2.38 22.05 -2.96
N THR A 18 -2.78 20.80 -3.16
CA THR A 18 -2.93 19.78 -2.09
C THR A 18 -2.17 18.47 -2.35
N GLY A 19 -1.46 18.36 -3.48
CA GLY A 19 -0.97 17.07 -3.98
C GLY A 19 -1.98 16.38 -4.91
N LEU A 20 -1.52 15.33 -5.60
CA LEU A 20 -2.34 14.50 -6.48
C LEU A 20 -2.67 13.15 -5.82
N PRO A 21 -3.91 12.65 -5.94
CA PRO A 21 -4.25 11.32 -5.42
C PRO A 21 -3.52 10.26 -6.22
N PHE A 22 -2.86 9.33 -5.51
CA PHE A 22 -2.20 8.18 -6.13
C PHE A 22 -3.04 6.91 -5.97
N ALA A 23 -3.50 6.63 -4.76
CA ALA A 23 -4.37 5.49 -4.46
C ALA A 23 -5.23 5.79 -3.22
N ARG A 24 -6.46 5.25 -3.21
CA ARG A 24 -7.32 5.21 -2.03
C ARG A 24 -7.90 3.82 -1.91
N SER A 25 -7.57 3.11 -0.84
CA SER A 25 -8.02 1.73 -0.61
C SER A 25 -8.74 1.61 0.71
N ARG A 26 -9.88 0.92 0.71
CA ARG A 26 -10.58 0.52 1.93
C ARG A 26 -10.30 -0.95 2.20
N ILE A 27 -9.66 -1.25 3.32
CA ILE A 27 -9.05 -2.56 3.57
C ILE A 27 -9.38 -3.05 5.00
N ASN A 28 -9.32 -4.37 5.22
CA ASN A 28 -9.40 -4.92 6.57
C ASN A 28 -8.04 -4.74 7.28
N PRO A 29 -7.97 -4.13 8.47
CA PRO A 29 -6.71 -3.94 9.20
C PRO A 29 -5.97 -5.25 9.50
N LYS A 30 -6.70 -6.38 9.60
CA LYS A 30 -6.10 -7.71 9.79
C LYS A 30 -5.30 -8.18 8.58
N ASP A 31 -5.65 -7.73 7.37
CA ASP A 31 -4.93 -8.06 6.14
C ASP A 31 -3.70 -7.17 5.96
N ALA A 32 -3.77 -5.93 6.48
CA ALA A 32 -2.63 -5.02 6.47
C ALA A 32 -1.47 -5.50 7.35
N ARG A 33 -1.74 -6.19 8.46
CA ARG A 33 -0.72 -6.78 9.38
C ARG A 33 0.44 -5.84 9.74
N GLY A 34 0.18 -4.53 9.81
CA GLY A 34 1.19 -3.50 10.04
C GLY A 34 2.17 -3.24 8.89
N ARG A 35 2.05 -3.92 7.75
CA ARG A 35 2.87 -3.70 6.55
C ARG A 35 2.11 -4.03 5.27
N VAL A 36 1.91 -3.02 4.43
CA VAL A 36 1.28 -3.16 3.11
C VAL A 36 2.28 -2.91 2.00
N LEU A 37 2.13 -3.61 0.89
CA LEU A 37 2.91 -3.38 -0.32
C LEU A 37 2.20 -2.36 -1.20
N VAL A 38 2.95 -1.52 -1.90
CA VAL A 38 2.41 -0.55 -2.85
C VAL A 38 3.10 -0.75 -4.19
N HIS A 39 2.31 -1.07 -5.21
CA HIS A 39 2.82 -1.22 -6.56
C HIS A 39 3.07 0.14 -7.21
N ALA A 40 4.23 0.29 -7.85
CA ALA A 40 4.61 1.49 -8.60
C ALA A 40 4.47 2.78 -7.78
N ALA A 41 4.85 2.72 -6.49
CA ALA A 41 4.80 3.89 -5.62
C ALA A 41 5.60 5.06 -6.21
N PRO A 42 5.07 6.30 -6.14
CA PRO A 42 5.78 7.48 -6.60
C PRO A 42 7.03 7.74 -5.75
N GLN A 43 7.95 8.57 -6.26
CA GLN A 43 9.19 8.89 -5.56
C GLN A 43 8.95 9.56 -4.19
N LYS A 44 7.92 10.40 -4.09
CA LYS A 44 7.48 11.01 -2.84
C LYS A 44 6.04 10.63 -2.55
N LEU A 45 5.73 10.35 -1.28
CA LEU A 45 4.41 9.90 -0.89
C LEU A 45 4.00 10.46 0.48
N ASN A 46 2.78 10.97 0.57
CA ASN A 46 2.08 11.18 1.83
C ASN A 46 1.05 10.06 2.01
N VAL A 47 0.98 9.52 3.23
CA VAL A 47 0.06 8.44 3.59
C VAL A 47 -0.76 8.87 4.79
N THR A 48 -2.08 8.73 4.69
CA THR A 48 -2.99 8.89 5.84
C THR A 48 -3.85 7.65 5.96
N VAL A 49 -3.90 7.07 7.15
CA VAL A 49 -4.77 5.92 7.46
C VAL A 49 -5.89 6.40 8.37
N ARG A 50 -7.13 6.12 7.99
CA ARG A 50 -8.33 6.49 8.73
C ARG A 50 -9.13 5.26 9.14
N ASP A 51 -9.71 5.29 10.32
CA ASP A 51 -10.70 4.29 10.75
C ASP A 51 -12.07 4.48 10.06
N ASP A 52 -13.03 3.62 10.38
CA ASP A 52 -14.40 3.67 9.87
C ASP A 52 -15.16 4.95 10.26
N ALA A 53 -14.78 5.60 11.35
CA ALA A 53 -15.34 6.88 11.78
C ALA A 53 -14.68 8.09 11.08
N GLY A 54 -13.65 7.84 10.25
CA GLY A 54 -12.88 8.86 9.54
C GLY A 54 -11.73 9.47 10.36
N GLY A 55 -11.53 8.99 11.60
CA GLY A 55 -10.45 9.42 12.49
C GLY A 55 -9.10 8.97 11.96
N VAL A 56 -8.10 9.85 11.99
CA VAL A 56 -6.74 9.51 11.56
C VAL A 56 -6.07 8.64 12.63
N VAL A 57 -5.70 7.42 12.24
CA VAL A 57 -5.09 6.43 13.14
C VAL A 57 -3.61 6.18 12.86
N ALA A 58 -3.12 6.56 11.68
CA ALA A 58 -1.70 6.63 11.37
C ALA A 58 -1.42 7.59 10.19
N LYS A 59 -0.19 8.11 10.13
CA LYS A 59 0.24 9.02 9.07
C LYS A 59 1.73 8.89 8.76
N GLY A 60 2.09 9.12 7.50
CA GLY A 60 3.46 9.35 7.05
C GLY A 60 3.49 10.52 6.08
N GLU A 61 4.45 11.41 6.21
CA GLU A 61 4.58 12.61 5.39
C GLU A 61 5.94 12.67 4.74
N SER A 62 5.98 13.16 3.51
CA SER A 62 7.20 13.32 2.71
C SER A 62 8.04 12.04 2.68
N LEU A 63 7.38 10.87 2.60
CA LEU A 63 8.06 9.59 2.52
C LEU A 63 8.77 9.51 1.17
N GLU A 64 10.03 9.11 1.17
CA GLU A 64 10.86 9.09 -0.03
C GLU A 64 11.27 7.66 -0.37
N ARG A 65 11.03 7.29 -1.63
CA ARG A 65 11.49 6.04 -2.24
C ARG A 65 12.85 6.29 -2.89
N HIS A 66 13.85 5.48 -2.57
CA HIS A 66 15.23 5.68 -3.02
C HIS A 66 15.69 4.65 -4.03
N GLN A 67 15.04 3.49 -4.13
CA GLN A 67 15.45 2.44 -5.05
C GLN A 67 14.44 2.22 -6.18
N PRO A 68 14.91 1.95 -7.41
CA PRO A 68 14.04 1.48 -8.48
C PRO A 68 13.52 0.06 -8.16
N GLY A 69 12.29 -0.22 -8.55
CA GLY A 69 11.62 -1.49 -8.30
C GLY A 69 10.10 -1.37 -8.42
N PRO A 70 9.40 -2.51 -8.60
CA PRO A 70 7.97 -2.54 -8.81
C PRO A 70 7.16 -2.28 -7.54
N MET A 71 7.78 -2.33 -6.36
CA MET A 71 7.12 -2.27 -5.06
C MET A 71 7.82 -1.32 -4.09
N SER A 72 7.06 -0.83 -3.12
CA SER A 72 7.53 -0.24 -1.87
C SER A 72 6.71 -0.79 -0.71
N TYR A 73 7.26 -0.78 0.50
CA TYR A 73 6.54 -1.21 1.69
C TYR A 73 6.15 -0.01 2.53
N LEU A 74 4.88 0.09 2.89
CA LEU A 74 4.43 1.02 3.92
C LEU A 74 4.31 0.26 5.23
N VAL A 75 5.14 0.64 6.20
CA VAL A 75 5.23 -0.03 7.50
C VAL A 75 4.63 0.86 8.58
N ARG A 76 3.64 0.34 9.30
CA ARG A 76 2.98 1.03 10.39
C ARG A 76 3.64 0.70 11.72
N ARG A 77 4.00 1.73 12.48
CA ARG A 77 4.50 1.64 13.85
C ARG A 77 3.71 2.60 14.73
N GLY A 78 2.69 2.08 15.42
CA GLY A 78 1.73 2.89 16.15
C GLY A 78 0.98 3.85 15.21
N ALA A 79 1.13 5.16 15.45
CA ALA A 79 0.54 6.22 14.63
C ALA A 79 1.43 6.68 13.47
N GLY A 80 2.65 6.14 13.33
CA GLY A 80 3.56 6.47 12.23
C GLY A 80 3.49 5.48 11.07
N ILE A 81 3.64 5.98 9.85
CA ILE A 81 3.90 5.20 8.64
C ILE A 81 5.28 5.57 8.11
N THR A 82 6.10 4.56 7.80
CA THR A 82 7.37 4.70 7.09
C THR A 82 7.29 4.02 5.73
N LEU A 83 8.12 4.46 4.79
CA LEU A 83 8.32 3.78 3.51
C LEU A 83 9.67 3.06 3.53
N GLU A 84 9.65 1.79 3.16
CA GLU A 84 10.86 0.99 2.96
C GLU A 84 10.94 0.57 1.48
N ASP A 85 12.12 0.70 0.89
CA ASP A 85 12.42 0.22 -0.45
C ASP A 85 12.63 -1.30 -0.46
N GLY A 86 12.21 -1.98 -1.52
CA GLY A 86 12.65 -3.35 -1.76
C GLY A 86 11.80 -4.14 -2.75
N TRP A 87 12.11 -5.42 -2.83
CA TRP A 87 11.47 -6.40 -3.70
C TRP A 87 10.78 -7.45 -2.84
N PRO A 88 9.55 -7.89 -3.18
CA PRO A 88 8.85 -8.91 -2.42
C PRO A 88 9.68 -10.18 -2.27
N THR A 89 9.57 -10.80 -1.11
CA THR A 89 10.12 -12.14 -0.85
C THR A 89 8.99 -13.12 -0.53
N ASP A 90 9.33 -14.37 -0.29
CA ASP A 90 8.36 -15.38 0.15
C ASP A 90 7.65 -14.98 1.46
N GLU A 91 8.26 -14.13 2.29
CA GLU A 91 7.65 -13.59 3.51
C GLU A 91 6.54 -12.55 3.25
N ASP A 92 6.41 -12.09 2.00
CA ASP A 92 5.38 -11.16 1.57
C ASP A 92 4.17 -11.87 0.95
N LEU A 93 4.24 -13.20 0.72
CA LEU A 93 3.09 -13.96 0.27
C LEU A 93 1.96 -13.91 1.30
N GLY A 94 0.73 -13.70 0.83
CA GLY A 94 -0.43 -13.48 1.67
C GLY A 94 -0.57 -12.05 2.22
N ARG A 95 0.36 -11.13 1.92
CA ARG A 95 0.22 -9.72 2.27
C ARG A 95 -0.62 -8.96 1.27
N LEU A 96 -1.22 -7.89 1.76
CA LEU A 96 -1.99 -6.96 0.95
C LEU A 96 -1.07 -6.08 0.09
N VAL A 97 -1.42 -5.93 -1.18
CA VAL A 97 -0.81 -5.01 -2.13
C VAL A 97 -1.86 -3.99 -2.56
N ILE A 98 -1.52 -2.71 -2.47
CA ILE A 98 -2.29 -1.58 -3.00
C ILE A 98 -1.75 -1.25 -4.39
N LEU A 99 -2.64 -1.25 -5.39
CA LEU A 99 -2.35 -0.82 -6.74
C LEU A 99 -2.58 0.68 -6.93
N PRO A 100 -1.93 1.32 -7.93
CA PRO A 100 -2.32 2.64 -8.38
C PRO A 100 -3.83 2.71 -8.66
N GLY A 101 -4.47 3.80 -8.26
CA GLY A 101 -5.93 3.94 -8.36
C GLY A 101 -6.71 3.39 -7.16
N GLY A 102 -6.14 2.50 -6.36
CA GLY A 102 -6.70 2.10 -5.05
C GLY A 102 -7.29 0.71 -4.94
N GLU A 103 -7.23 -0.12 -5.98
CA GLU A 103 -7.54 -1.55 -5.83
C GLU A 103 -6.53 -2.19 -4.87
N ALA A 104 -7.00 -3.06 -3.99
CA ALA A 104 -6.17 -3.79 -3.05
C ALA A 104 -6.47 -5.29 -3.15
N GLY A 105 -5.42 -6.10 -3.20
CA GLY A 105 -5.53 -7.55 -3.31
C GLY A 105 -4.40 -8.26 -2.59
N ILE A 106 -4.50 -9.58 -2.47
CA ILE A 106 -3.54 -10.41 -1.74
C ILE A 106 -2.48 -10.94 -2.70
N LEU A 107 -1.20 -10.77 -2.36
CA LEU A 107 -0.09 -11.34 -3.12
C LEU A 107 -0.09 -12.87 -3.00
N LYS A 108 -0.25 -13.58 -4.11
CA LYS A 108 -0.34 -15.06 -4.14
C LYS A 108 0.94 -15.71 -4.63
N ALA A 109 1.65 -15.05 -5.54
CA ALA A 109 2.93 -15.51 -6.06
C ALA A 109 3.80 -14.32 -6.44
N TRP A 110 5.11 -14.49 -6.26
CA TRP A 110 6.12 -13.54 -6.68
C TRP A 110 7.33 -14.29 -7.24
N TRP A 111 7.93 -13.72 -8.28
CA TRP A 111 9.22 -14.13 -8.83
C TRP A 111 9.88 -12.92 -9.47
N ASN A 112 11.21 -12.82 -9.36
CA ASN A 112 12.01 -11.90 -10.14
C ASN A 112 13.35 -12.53 -10.52
N ALA A 113 13.94 -12.07 -11.63
CA ALA A 113 15.30 -12.45 -12.00
C ALA A 113 16.32 -11.90 -11.00
N ASP A 114 17.48 -12.55 -10.91
CA ASP A 114 18.58 -12.14 -10.00
C ASP A 114 19.06 -10.71 -10.28
N ASP A 115 19.05 -10.31 -11.56
CA ASP A 115 19.42 -8.95 -11.99
C ASP A 115 18.28 -7.93 -11.82
N ARG A 116 17.11 -8.38 -11.33
CA ARG A 116 15.92 -7.57 -11.03
C ARG A 116 15.36 -6.79 -12.23
N LYS A 117 15.60 -7.27 -13.46
CA LYS A 117 15.02 -6.65 -14.67
C LYS A 117 13.71 -7.26 -15.11
N GLU A 118 13.38 -8.44 -14.61
CA GLU A 118 12.13 -9.14 -14.89
C GLU A 118 11.45 -9.56 -13.61
N TRP A 119 10.12 -9.49 -13.60
CA TRP A 119 9.30 -10.00 -12.51
C TRP A 119 7.98 -10.54 -13.02
N ARG A 120 7.46 -11.51 -12.27
CA ARG A 120 6.14 -12.12 -12.46
C ARG A 120 5.48 -12.24 -11.11
N TRP A 121 4.19 -11.98 -11.07
CA TRP A 121 3.45 -11.96 -9.84
C TRP A 121 1.98 -12.25 -10.10
N GLN A 122 1.31 -12.73 -9.06
CA GLN A 122 -0.12 -13.02 -9.09
C GLN A 122 -0.77 -12.42 -7.86
N MET A 123 -1.91 -11.78 -8.08
CA MET A 123 -2.75 -11.21 -7.04
C MET A 123 -4.14 -11.82 -7.09
N GLU A 124 -4.75 -11.94 -5.91
CA GLU A 124 -6.15 -12.27 -5.76
C GLU A 124 -6.92 -11.03 -5.30
N PHE A 125 -7.97 -10.69 -6.05
CA PHE A 125 -8.94 -9.67 -5.68
C PHE A 125 -10.24 -10.35 -5.31
N TYR A 126 -10.75 -10.02 -4.14
CA TYR A 126 -12.05 -10.50 -3.67
C TYR A 126 -12.92 -9.29 -3.34
N ASN A 127 -13.89 -9.02 -4.19
CA ASN A 127 -14.82 -7.91 -4.06
C ASN A 127 -16.25 -8.44 -4.01
N GLN A 128 -17.10 -7.78 -3.23
CA GLN A 128 -18.53 -8.05 -3.21
C GLN A 128 -19.28 -6.73 -3.44
N ILE A 129 -20.25 -6.74 -4.35
CA ILE A 129 -21.22 -5.65 -4.45
C ILE A 129 -22.05 -5.69 -3.17
N ARG A 130 -21.96 -4.64 -2.35
CA ARG A 130 -22.86 -4.45 -1.22
C ARG A 130 -24.06 -3.65 -1.73
N GLY A 131 -25.24 -4.29 -1.72
CA GLY A 131 -26.53 -3.63 -1.91
C GLY A 131 -27.02 -2.94 -0.65
#